data_AF-A0AAW1L7X7-F1
#
_entry.id   AF-A0AAW1L7X7-F1
#
_cell.length_a   1.000
_cell.length_b   1.000
_cell.length_c   1.000
_cell.angle_alpha   90.00
_cell.angle_beta   90.00
_cell.angle_gamma   90.00
#
_symmetry.space_group_name_H-M   'P 1'
#
loop_
_entity.id
_entity.type
_entity.pdbx_description
1 polymer ?
#
loop_
_entity_poly.entity_id
_entity_poly.type
_entity_poly.pdbx_seq_one_letter_code
_entity_poly.pdbx_strand_id
1 'polypeptide(L)'
;MPKLLHGILQNYLHPQVIVNGFRKWGLCPFDEEAIDYTKFIREHAALFGLWEKSKHLLTRPVAEGVDQFSGASTSQCSTVIESTDDDLLMLNDNPEALDIQRINERSPETIAATSDNPEILNINPIAEKNTESIPVLDTAALKWELAQILSPETNGKDVPSPFKNNLFWSLLPKSSNVVRRKVKLPAVVTSEKWRAYEESQIGKNAEEERLKNERKKAREIKKQEKKYKNTTKRKKKDVEFESSDNESEMDEEYLAEPQEDISGDELNHINKRTPEIHDFILVKFETKKNFSPLRR
;
A
#
# COMPACT_ATOMS: atom_id res chain seq x y z
N MET A 1 21.09 16.03 -21.89
CA MET A 1 19.95 15.11 -22.15
C MET A 1 20.44 13.88 -22.92
N PRO A 2 19.94 12.68 -22.63
CA PRO A 2 20.26 11.47 -23.41
C PRO A 2 19.85 11.65 -24.87
N LYS A 3 20.72 11.28 -25.82
CA LYS A 3 20.47 11.42 -27.28
C LYS A 3 19.18 10.73 -27.74
N LEU A 4 18.82 9.62 -27.09
CA LEU A 4 17.60 8.86 -27.34
C LEU A 4 16.33 9.68 -27.10
N LEU A 5 16.28 10.42 -25.98
CA LEU A 5 15.12 11.24 -25.62
C LEU A 5 14.93 12.39 -26.61
N HIS A 6 16.02 12.98 -27.09
CA HIS A 6 15.98 14.04 -28.08
C HIS A 6 15.39 13.57 -29.42
N GLY A 7 15.78 12.38 -29.89
CA GLY A 7 15.22 11.80 -31.13
C GLY A 7 13.73 11.48 -31.03
N ILE A 8 13.26 11.02 -29.85
CA ILE A 8 11.82 10.76 -29.63
C ILE A 8 11.02 12.06 -29.64
N LEU A 9 11.51 13.09 -28.94
CA LEU A 9 10.86 14.39 -28.87
C LEU A 9 10.79 15.10 -30.23
N GLN A 10 11.79 14.92 -31.09
CA GLN A 10 11.80 15.54 -32.42
C GLN A 10 10.98 14.77 -33.45
N ASN A 11 11.03 13.45 -33.44
CA ASN A 11 10.48 12.65 -34.55
C ASN A 11 9.08 12.08 -34.27
N TYR A 12 8.70 11.88 -33.01
CA TYR A 12 7.49 11.13 -32.66
C TYR A 12 6.48 11.92 -31.85
N LEU A 13 6.90 12.99 -31.15
CA LEU A 13 6.03 13.76 -30.27
C LEU A 13 5.80 15.16 -30.82
N HIS A 14 4.58 15.45 -31.29
CA HIS A 14 4.22 16.80 -31.68
C HIS A 14 4.22 17.72 -30.44
N PRO A 15 4.85 18.91 -30.49
CA PRO A 15 4.95 19.81 -29.32
C PRO A 15 3.61 20.12 -28.65
N GLN A 16 2.53 20.19 -29.42
CA GLN A 16 1.17 20.41 -28.88
C GLN A 16 0.67 19.26 -27.99
N VAL A 17 1.08 18.02 -28.25
CA VAL A 17 0.69 16.86 -27.41
C VAL A 17 1.32 16.99 -26.03
N ILE A 18 2.57 17.45 -25.97
CA ILE A 18 3.30 17.73 -24.74
C ILE A 18 2.58 18.85 -23.96
N VAL A 19 2.27 19.97 -24.64
CA VAL A 19 1.57 21.11 -24.03
C VAL A 19 0.18 20.72 -23.52
N ASN A 20 -0.60 19.98 -24.30
CA ASN A 20 -1.93 19.51 -23.90
C ASN A 20 -1.85 18.51 -22.73
N GLY A 21 -0.81 17.66 -22.72
CA GLY A 21 -0.47 16.83 -21.57
C GLY A 21 -0.28 17.71 -20.33
N PHE A 22 0.70 18.61 -20.35
CA PHE A 22 0.97 19.47 -19.20
C PHE A 22 -0.23 20.33 -18.78
N ARG A 23 -1.04 20.85 -19.71
CA ARG A 23 -2.29 21.56 -19.40
C ARG A 23 -3.28 20.69 -18.63
N LYS A 24 -3.46 19.43 -19.05
CA LYS A 24 -4.36 18.48 -18.36
C LYS A 24 -3.93 18.20 -16.92
N TRP A 25 -2.63 18.28 -16.63
CA TRP A 25 -2.06 18.11 -15.29
C TRP A 25 -1.93 19.43 -14.50
N GLY A 26 -2.36 20.57 -15.07
CA GLY A 26 -2.20 21.89 -14.44
C GLY A 26 -0.76 22.38 -14.39
N LEU A 27 0.15 21.75 -15.17
CA LEU A 27 1.56 22.11 -15.26
C LEU A 27 1.85 23.13 -16.38
N CYS A 28 0.86 23.44 -17.23
CA CYS A 28 0.99 24.45 -18.29
C CYS A 28 -0.24 25.36 -18.33
N PRO A 29 -0.08 26.70 -18.32
CA PRO A 29 1.20 27.41 -18.15
C PRO A 29 1.82 27.10 -16.80
N PHE A 30 3.13 26.84 -16.79
CA PHE A 30 3.87 26.64 -15.54
C PHE A 30 4.06 28.03 -14.95
N ASP A 31 3.37 28.30 -13.86
CA ASP A 31 3.52 29.54 -13.11
C ASP A 31 4.44 29.25 -11.92
N GLU A 32 5.71 29.66 -12.04
CA GLU A 32 6.72 29.46 -11.00
C GLU A 32 6.36 30.21 -9.71
N GLU A 33 5.66 31.35 -9.83
CA GLU A 33 5.24 32.17 -8.69
C GLU A 33 4.07 31.55 -7.92
N ALA A 34 3.27 30.69 -8.57
CA ALA A 34 2.16 29.98 -7.94
C ALA A 34 2.61 28.80 -7.06
N ILE A 35 3.86 28.36 -7.17
CA ILE A 35 4.39 27.25 -6.37
C ILE A 35 4.94 27.80 -5.05
N ASP A 36 4.21 27.55 -3.97
CA ASP A 36 4.67 27.85 -2.61
C ASP A 36 5.73 26.83 -2.17
N TYR A 37 6.99 27.11 -2.54
CA TYR A 37 8.14 26.28 -2.16
C TYR A 37 8.34 26.22 -0.64
N THR A 38 7.77 27.12 0.16
CA THR A 38 7.91 27.06 1.62
C THR A 38 7.26 25.81 2.22
N LYS A 39 6.21 25.27 1.57
CA LYS A 39 5.58 24.01 1.98
C LYS A 39 6.49 22.80 1.75
N PHE A 40 7.17 22.75 0.59
CA PHE A 40 8.14 21.70 0.29
C PHE A 40 9.39 21.77 1.17
N ILE A 41 9.83 22.99 1.49
CA ILE A 41 11.01 23.20 2.34
C ILE A 41 10.75 22.78 3.78
N ARG A 42 9.54 22.98 4.34
CA ARG A 42 9.24 22.58 5.73
C ARG A 42 9.34 21.07 5.95
N GLU A 43 8.84 20.28 5.00
CA GLU A 43 8.84 18.81 5.10
C GLU A 43 10.24 18.22 4.91
N HIS A 44 11.08 18.88 4.10
CA HIS A 44 12.46 18.48 3.86
C HIS A 44 13.50 19.27 4.66
N ALA A 45 13.11 20.17 5.58
CA ALA A 45 14.05 20.97 6.37
C ALA A 45 15.00 20.09 7.20
N ALA A 46 14.50 18.94 7.70
CA ALA A 46 15.31 17.95 8.39
C ALA A 46 16.38 17.32 7.46
N LEU A 47 16.04 17.09 6.20
CA LEU A 47 16.96 16.54 5.19
C LEU A 47 17.95 17.59 4.68
N PHE A 48 17.52 18.85 4.53
CA PHE A 48 18.40 19.95 4.18
C PHE A 48 19.40 20.25 5.30
N GLY A 49 18.99 20.19 6.56
CA GLY A 49 19.92 20.30 7.70
C GLY A 49 20.98 19.19 7.72
N LEU A 50 20.62 17.95 7.33
CA LEU A 50 21.58 16.86 7.15
C LEU A 50 22.51 17.09 5.95
N TRP A 51 21.97 17.60 4.84
CA TRP A 51 22.76 17.90 3.64
C TRP A 51 23.77 19.01 3.88
N GLU A 52 23.37 20.06 4.60
CA GLU A 52 24.22 21.20 4.94
C GLU A 52 25.33 20.80 5.93
N LYS A 53 25.02 19.94 6.92
CA LYS A 53 26.02 19.29 7.78
C LYS A 53 26.99 18.40 7.01
N SER A 54 26.52 17.74 5.95
CA SER A 54 27.33 16.84 5.12
C SER A 54 28.26 17.57 4.14
N LYS A 55 27.95 18.81 3.75
CA LYS A 55 28.83 19.63 2.90
C LYS A 55 30.20 19.87 3.53
N HIS A 56 30.25 20.11 4.84
CA HIS A 56 31.52 20.29 5.55
C HIS A 56 32.39 19.03 5.60
N LEU A 57 31.80 17.83 5.48
CA LEU A 57 32.54 16.57 5.42
C LEU A 57 33.15 16.31 4.04
N LEU A 58 32.58 16.88 2.98
CA LEU A 58 33.05 16.72 1.60
C LEU A 58 34.11 17.75 1.19
N THR A 59 34.23 18.86 1.92
CA THR A 59 35.28 19.89 1.69
C THR A 59 36.46 19.76 2.65
N ARG A 60 36.87 18.55 3.02
CA ARG A 60 38.22 18.39 3.58
C ARG A 60 39.21 18.73 2.45
N PRO A 61 40.06 19.74 2.60
CA PRO A 61 41.11 19.98 1.62
C PRO A 61 41.96 18.71 1.57
N VAL A 62 42.11 18.17 0.36
CA VAL A 62 43.13 17.16 0.07
C VAL A 62 44.45 17.86 0.33
N ALA A 63 44.98 17.71 1.54
CA ALA A 63 46.33 18.12 1.84
C ALA A 63 47.22 17.31 0.89
N GLU A 64 47.88 17.99 -0.04
CA GLU A 64 48.96 17.46 -0.85
C GLU A 64 50.11 17.06 0.09
N GLY A 65 49.97 15.87 0.65
CA GLY A 65 50.99 15.18 1.42
C GLY A 65 51.97 14.53 0.46
N VAL A 66 53.06 15.23 0.24
CA VAL A 66 54.31 14.74 -0.39
C VAL A 66 54.67 13.38 0.20
N ASP A 67 54.93 12.42 -0.69
CA ASP A 67 55.51 11.11 -0.40
C ASP A 67 56.73 11.25 0.50
N GLN A 68 56.66 10.66 1.70
CA GLN A 68 57.83 10.09 2.34
C GLN A 68 57.45 8.89 3.20
N PHE A 69 57.66 7.75 2.56
CA PHE A 69 57.63 6.40 3.08
C PHE A 69 58.77 6.21 4.10
N SER A 70 58.45 6.00 5.37
CA SER A 70 59.13 5.00 6.22
C SER A 70 58.61 5.05 7.66
N GLY A 71 58.36 3.89 8.24
CA GLY A 71 58.44 3.72 9.69
C GLY A 71 57.15 3.23 10.33
N ALA A 72 57.15 1.93 10.63
CA ALA A 72 56.15 1.24 11.42
C ALA A 72 55.79 1.96 12.74
N SER A 73 54.50 1.93 13.09
CA SER A 73 54.11 1.73 14.48
C SER A 73 52.66 1.25 14.57
N THR A 74 52.51 0.00 15.01
CA THR A 74 51.26 -0.60 15.45
C THR A 74 50.83 0.11 16.73
N SER A 75 49.80 0.96 16.67
CA SER A 75 49.17 1.52 17.85
C SER A 75 47.69 1.12 17.86
N GLN A 76 47.35 0.30 18.86
CA GLN A 76 45.99 -0.10 19.19
C GLN A 76 45.20 1.12 19.64
N CYS A 77 44.05 1.37 18.99
CA CYS A 77 43.06 2.33 19.46
C CYS A 77 41.80 1.54 19.82
N SER A 78 41.68 1.18 21.09
CA SER A 78 40.46 0.67 21.70
C SER A 78 39.44 1.81 21.78
N THR A 79 38.41 1.75 20.95
CA THR A 79 37.25 2.63 21.08
C THR A 79 36.25 1.98 22.04
N VAL A 80 36.17 2.52 23.25
CA VAL A 80 35.10 2.22 24.20
C VAL A 80 33.83 2.86 23.65
N ILE A 81 32.86 2.04 23.27
CA ILE A 81 31.50 2.50 22.93
C ILE A 81 30.73 2.47 24.24
N GLU A 82 30.59 3.64 24.87
CA GLU A 82 29.67 3.87 25.97
C GLU A 82 28.24 3.81 25.42
N SER A 83 27.54 2.75 25.80
CA SER A 83 26.11 2.56 25.57
C SER A 83 25.37 3.32 26.66
N THR A 84 24.90 4.54 26.35
CA THR A 84 23.90 5.22 27.18
C THR A 84 22.52 4.69 26.80
N ASP A 85 21.93 3.99 27.76
CA ASP A 85 20.53 3.58 27.76
C ASP A 85 19.64 4.84 27.84
N ASP A 86 19.14 5.29 26.68
CA ASP A 86 18.14 6.35 26.61
C ASP A 86 16.74 5.74 26.50
N ASP A 87 16.08 5.71 27.66
CA ASP A 87 14.68 6.05 27.91
C ASP A 87 13.63 5.65 26.86
N LEU A 88 13.06 4.47 27.11
CA LEU A 88 11.80 3.97 26.59
C LEU A 88 10.64 4.78 27.19
N LEU A 89 10.30 5.91 26.57
CA LEU A 89 9.09 6.67 26.90
C LEU A 89 7.85 5.83 26.53
N MET A 90 7.28 5.18 27.55
CA MET A 90 5.94 4.60 27.54
C MET A 90 4.93 5.74 27.46
N LEU A 91 4.51 6.10 26.25
CA LEU A 91 3.35 6.95 26.03
C LEU A 91 2.10 6.18 26.47
N ASN A 92 1.64 6.50 27.68
CA ASN A 92 0.31 6.18 28.18
C ASN A 92 -0.71 7.04 27.41
N ASP A 93 -1.27 6.48 26.36
CA ASP A 93 -2.47 7.03 25.73
C ASP A 93 -3.68 6.65 26.58
N ASN A 94 -4.03 7.55 27.52
CA ASN A 94 -5.32 7.58 28.18
C ASN A 94 -6.28 8.43 27.32
N PRO A 95 -7.23 7.85 26.55
CA PRO A 95 -8.23 8.65 25.88
C PRO A 95 -9.30 9.05 26.89
N GLU A 96 -9.08 10.21 27.48
CA GLU A 96 -10.08 10.96 28.23
C GLU A 96 -11.35 11.11 27.38
N ALA A 97 -12.45 10.63 27.94
CA ALA A 97 -13.78 10.72 27.38
C ALA A 97 -14.17 12.19 27.16
N LEU A 98 -14.16 12.64 25.91
CA LEU A 98 -14.83 13.87 25.51
C LEU A 98 -16.31 13.56 25.23
N ASP A 99 -17.09 13.73 26.29
CA ASP A 99 -18.55 13.89 26.29
C ASP A 99 -18.90 15.18 25.53
N ILE A 100 -19.06 15.07 24.21
CA ILE A 100 -19.62 16.16 23.38
C ILE A 100 -21.13 16.06 23.47
N GLN A 101 -21.69 16.58 24.57
CA GLN A 101 -23.10 16.93 24.64
C GLN A 101 -23.28 18.43 24.53
N ARG A 102 -24.24 18.79 23.68
CA ARG A 102 -24.92 20.10 23.58
C ARG A 102 -24.05 21.25 23.10
N ILE A 103 -24.28 21.66 21.85
CA ILE A 103 -24.94 22.92 21.49
C ILE A 103 -25.28 22.81 19.99
N ASN A 104 -26.57 22.82 19.65
CA ASN A 104 -27.14 23.56 18.51
C ASN A 104 -28.62 23.18 18.32
N GLU A 105 -29.47 23.74 19.18
CA GLU A 105 -30.84 24.05 18.78
C GLU A 105 -30.79 25.36 18.01
N ARG A 106 -30.82 25.29 16.67
CA ARG A 106 -31.16 26.46 15.85
C ARG A 106 -32.18 26.03 14.81
N SER A 107 -33.40 26.50 15.04
CA SER A 107 -34.60 26.39 14.20
C SER A 107 -34.31 26.66 12.72
N PRO A 108 -34.88 25.89 11.78
CA PRO A 108 -34.83 26.24 10.37
C PRO A 108 -35.91 27.28 10.06
N GLU A 109 -35.49 28.51 9.76
CA GLU A 109 -36.32 29.47 9.07
C GLU A 109 -36.53 29.04 7.62
N THR A 110 -37.81 28.94 7.28
CA THR A 110 -38.38 28.62 5.98
C THR A 110 -38.00 29.68 4.95
N ILE A 111 -37.04 29.39 4.07
CA ILE A 111 -36.81 30.19 2.86
C ILE A 111 -37.48 29.48 1.69
N ALA A 112 -38.65 29.99 1.31
CA ALA A 112 -39.32 29.64 0.07
C ALA A 112 -38.48 30.15 -1.11
N ALA A 113 -37.77 29.25 -1.78
CA ALA A 113 -37.09 29.53 -3.04
C ALA A 113 -37.96 29.02 -4.20
N THR A 114 -38.52 29.99 -4.91
CA THR A 114 -39.25 29.90 -6.16
C THR A 114 -38.45 29.08 -7.18
N SER A 115 -39.05 27.97 -7.60
CA SER A 115 -38.53 27.05 -8.61
C SER A 115 -38.95 27.53 -9.99
N ASP A 116 -38.10 28.33 -10.65
CA ASP A 116 -38.20 28.57 -12.09
C ASP A 116 -37.02 27.93 -12.83
N ASN A 117 -37.34 26.79 -13.45
CA ASN A 117 -36.97 26.46 -14.82
C ASN A 117 -35.48 26.21 -15.16
N PRO A 118 -34.98 24.95 -15.10
CA PRO A 118 -33.82 24.57 -15.88
C PRO A 118 -34.26 24.19 -17.30
N GLU A 119 -33.96 25.06 -18.26
CA GLU A 119 -33.95 24.73 -19.69
C GLU A 119 -33.10 23.47 -19.91
N ILE A 120 -33.77 22.39 -20.25
CA ILE A 120 -33.16 21.15 -20.70
C ILE A 120 -32.57 21.44 -22.08
N LEU A 121 -31.27 21.72 -22.12
CA LEU A 121 -30.50 21.74 -23.35
C LEU A 121 -30.54 20.34 -23.97
N ASN A 122 -31.42 20.21 -24.96
CA ASN A 122 -31.59 19.04 -25.80
C ASN A 122 -30.35 18.88 -26.69
N ILE A 123 -29.35 18.15 -26.18
CA ILE A 123 -28.16 17.78 -26.93
C ILE A 123 -28.59 16.72 -27.94
N ASN A 124 -28.78 17.15 -29.19
CA ASN A 124 -29.05 16.26 -30.31
C ASN A 124 -27.99 15.15 -30.38
N PRO A 125 -28.39 13.87 -30.55
CA PRO A 125 -27.45 12.78 -30.72
C PRO A 125 -26.63 13.03 -32.00
N ILE A 126 -25.32 13.24 -31.80
CA ILE A 126 -24.35 13.35 -32.88
C ILE A 126 -24.37 12.03 -33.63
N ALA A 127 -24.82 12.08 -34.88
CA ALA A 127 -24.91 10.93 -35.78
C ALA A 127 -23.57 10.17 -35.80
N GLU A 128 -23.64 8.91 -35.39
CA GLU A 128 -22.56 7.93 -35.40
C GLU A 128 -22.06 7.76 -36.83
N LYS A 129 -20.99 8.49 -37.18
CA LYS A 129 -20.26 8.25 -38.42
C LYS A 129 -19.53 6.92 -38.27
N ASN A 130 -19.91 5.97 -39.12
CA ASN A 130 -19.26 4.68 -39.41
C ASN A 130 -17.79 4.63 -38.94
N THR A 131 -17.59 4.11 -37.74
CA THR A 131 -16.29 3.62 -37.30
C THR A 131 -15.99 2.36 -38.10
N GLU A 132 -15.20 2.51 -39.16
CA GLU A 132 -14.48 1.38 -39.76
C GLU A 132 -13.83 0.62 -38.61
N SER A 133 -14.25 -0.64 -38.45
CA SER A 133 -13.78 -1.50 -37.37
C SER A 133 -12.27 -1.66 -37.52
N ILE A 134 -11.52 -0.93 -36.68
CA ILE A 134 -10.09 -1.11 -36.54
C ILE A 134 -9.88 -2.60 -36.28
N PRO A 135 -9.12 -3.32 -37.12
CA PRO A 135 -8.90 -4.75 -36.93
C PRO A 135 -8.35 -4.93 -35.52
N VAL A 136 -9.03 -5.77 -34.73
CA VAL A 136 -8.62 -6.12 -33.38
C VAL A 136 -7.30 -6.88 -33.50
N LEU A 137 -6.20 -6.14 -33.60
CA LEU A 137 -4.87 -6.72 -33.67
C LEU A 137 -4.61 -7.41 -32.34
N ASP A 138 -4.27 -8.68 -32.41
CA ASP A 138 -3.96 -9.48 -31.24
C ASP A 138 -2.76 -8.87 -30.51
N THR A 139 -3.04 -8.26 -29.35
CA THR A 139 -2.04 -7.60 -28.51
C THR A 139 -0.88 -8.52 -28.11
N ALA A 140 -1.08 -9.85 -28.15
CA ALA A 140 -0.02 -10.81 -27.88
C ALA A 140 1.01 -10.88 -29.02
N ALA A 141 0.55 -10.88 -30.28
CA ALA A 141 1.41 -10.94 -31.45
C ALA A 141 2.30 -9.68 -31.55
N LEU A 142 1.70 -8.50 -31.33
CA LEU A 142 2.43 -7.23 -31.37
C LEU A 142 3.47 -7.10 -30.25
N LYS A 143 3.16 -7.63 -29.05
CA LYS A 143 4.13 -7.70 -27.94
C LYS A 143 5.32 -8.60 -28.26
N TRP A 144 5.06 -9.72 -28.94
CA TRP A 144 6.10 -10.66 -29.33
C TRP A 144 7.02 -10.06 -30.39
N GLU A 145 6.46 -9.44 -31.42
CA GLU A 145 7.22 -8.76 -32.49
C GLU A 145 8.12 -7.64 -31.94
N LEU A 146 7.60 -6.81 -31.03
CA LEU A 146 8.39 -5.77 -30.36
C LEU A 146 9.50 -6.33 -29.46
N ALA A 147 9.26 -7.45 -28.76
CA ALA A 147 10.29 -8.10 -27.97
C ALA A 147 11.43 -8.63 -28.86
N GLN A 148 11.13 -9.08 -30.08
CA GLN A 148 12.13 -9.46 -31.07
C GLN A 148 12.93 -8.25 -31.57
N ILE A 149 12.28 -7.11 -31.81
CA ILE A 149 12.96 -5.87 -32.22
C ILE A 149 13.96 -5.40 -31.14
N LEU A 150 13.61 -5.52 -29.86
CA LEU A 150 14.45 -5.07 -28.75
C LEU A 150 15.62 -6.00 -28.41
N SER A 151 15.48 -7.30 -28.69
CA SER A 151 16.55 -8.27 -28.48
C SER A 151 16.58 -9.26 -29.66
N PRO A 152 17.13 -8.85 -30.81
CA PRO A 152 17.17 -9.68 -32.01
C PRO A 152 18.04 -10.92 -31.81
N GLU A 153 19.11 -10.82 -31.01
CA GLU A 153 20.03 -11.94 -30.75
C GLU A 153 19.36 -13.09 -29.98
N THR A 154 18.43 -12.77 -29.08
CA THR A 154 17.76 -13.77 -28.23
C THR A 154 16.30 -14.00 -28.62
N ASN A 155 15.83 -13.38 -29.71
CA ASN A 155 14.42 -13.35 -30.10
C ASN A 155 13.49 -12.95 -28.95
N GLY A 156 13.90 -11.97 -28.13
CA GLY A 156 13.11 -11.47 -27.00
C GLY A 156 13.06 -12.39 -25.77
N LYS A 157 13.83 -13.49 -25.73
CA LYS A 157 13.87 -14.39 -24.56
C LYS A 157 14.50 -13.73 -23.34
N ASP A 158 15.52 -12.91 -23.56
CA ASP A 158 16.31 -12.30 -22.49
C ASP A 158 15.64 -11.10 -21.80
N VAL A 159 14.53 -10.59 -22.35
CA VAL A 159 13.77 -9.51 -21.72
C VAL A 159 13.02 -10.07 -20.50
N PRO A 160 13.29 -9.58 -19.27
CA PRO A 160 12.65 -10.14 -18.08
C PRO A 160 11.14 -9.88 -18.08
N SER A 161 10.37 -10.85 -17.57
CA SER A 161 8.90 -10.79 -17.47
C SER A 161 8.32 -9.47 -16.92
N PRO A 162 8.85 -8.85 -15.85
CA PRO A 162 8.33 -7.57 -15.37
C PRO A 162 8.47 -6.43 -16.40
N PHE A 163 9.52 -6.46 -17.23
CA PHE A 163 9.68 -5.49 -18.32
C PHE A 163 8.76 -5.84 -19.50
N LYS A 164 8.57 -7.12 -19.83
CA LYS A 164 7.59 -7.56 -20.85
C LYS A 164 6.15 -7.12 -20.57
N ASN A 165 5.81 -6.79 -19.33
CA ASN A 165 4.49 -6.28 -18.97
C ASN A 165 4.44 -4.75 -18.86
N ASN A 166 5.53 -4.10 -18.43
CA ASN A 166 5.58 -2.65 -18.24
C ASN A 166 6.08 -1.87 -19.45
N LEU A 167 6.80 -2.50 -20.39
CA LEU A 167 7.20 -1.86 -21.65
C LEU A 167 5.99 -1.54 -22.54
N PHE A 168 4.87 -2.20 -22.28
CA PHE A 168 3.64 -2.05 -23.02
C PHE A 168 2.57 -1.48 -22.10
N TRP A 169 2.44 -0.16 -22.09
CA TRP A 169 1.14 0.42 -21.77
C TRP A 169 0.15 -0.16 -22.75
N SER A 170 -0.90 -0.82 -22.25
CA SER A 170 -1.97 -1.29 -23.11
C SER A 170 -2.46 -0.09 -23.91
N LEU A 171 -2.18 -0.07 -25.23
CA LEU A 171 -2.47 1.06 -26.12
C LEU A 171 -3.95 1.46 -26.05
N LEU A 172 -4.78 0.48 -25.71
CA LEU A 172 -6.17 0.68 -25.36
C LEU A 172 -6.30 0.45 -23.85
N PRO A 173 -6.73 1.46 -23.06
CA PRO A 173 -7.18 1.17 -21.71
C PRO A 173 -8.22 0.06 -21.84
N LYS A 174 -8.02 -1.07 -21.15
CA LYS A 174 -9.04 -2.13 -21.13
C LYS A 174 -10.32 -1.44 -20.71
N SER A 175 -11.29 -1.31 -21.62
CA SER A 175 -12.62 -0.84 -21.27
C SER A 175 -13.11 -1.88 -20.28
N SER A 176 -12.96 -1.57 -18.99
CA SER A 176 -13.57 -2.42 -18.00
C SER A 176 -15.06 -2.25 -18.29
N ASN A 177 -15.70 -3.30 -18.80
CA ASN A 177 -17.16 -3.34 -18.94
C ASN A 177 -17.87 -3.19 -17.58
N VAL A 178 -17.10 -2.96 -16.50
CA VAL A 178 -17.51 -2.30 -15.28
C VAL A 178 -17.95 -0.87 -15.61
N VAL A 179 -19.14 -0.76 -16.19
CA VAL A 179 -19.90 0.48 -16.23
C VAL A 179 -20.05 0.91 -14.77
N ARG A 180 -19.27 1.93 -14.37
CA ARG A 180 -19.45 2.60 -13.09
C ARG A 180 -20.82 3.26 -13.13
N ARG A 181 -21.85 2.53 -12.72
CA ARG A 181 -23.20 3.09 -12.59
C ARG A 181 -23.07 4.24 -11.58
N LYS A 182 -23.36 5.46 -12.04
CA LYS A 182 -23.45 6.62 -11.15
C LYS A 182 -24.49 6.26 -10.09
N VAL A 183 -24.05 6.09 -8.85
CA VAL A 183 -24.97 5.89 -7.74
C VAL A 183 -25.79 7.17 -7.66
N LYS A 184 -27.11 7.06 -7.87
CA LYS A 184 -28.00 8.19 -7.70
C LYS A 184 -28.05 8.49 -6.21
N LEU A 185 -27.24 9.45 -5.77
CA LEU A 185 -27.27 9.92 -4.40
C LEU A 185 -28.62 10.65 -4.21
N PRO A 186 -29.35 10.39 -3.12
CA PRO A 186 -30.53 11.18 -2.78
C PRO A 186 -30.14 12.65 -2.66
N ALA A 187 -30.99 13.54 -3.19
CA ALA A 187 -30.71 14.97 -3.25
C ALA A 187 -30.64 15.66 -1.87
N VAL A 188 -31.08 14.98 -0.80
CA VAL A 188 -31.19 15.53 0.54
C VAL A 188 -30.49 14.62 1.54
N VAL A 189 -29.45 15.16 2.18
CA VAL A 189 -28.57 14.48 3.16
C VAL A 189 -29.35 13.97 4.38
N THR A 190 -30.52 14.53 4.69
CA THR A 190 -31.34 14.11 5.83
C THR A 190 -32.28 12.93 5.53
N SER A 191 -32.34 12.46 4.27
CA SER A 191 -33.22 11.36 3.88
C SER A 191 -32.86 10.07 4.64
N GLU A 192 -33.88 9.35 5.09
CA GLU A 192 -33.72 8.04 5.74
C GLU A 192 -32.94 7.05 4.87
N LYS A 193 -33.14 7.10 3.54
CA LYS A 193 -32.39 6.29 2.57
C LYS A 193 -30.89 6.61 2.56
N TRP A 194 -30.52 7.86 2.84
CA TRP A 194 -29.12 8.27 2.93
C TRP A 194 -28.47 7.72 4.20
N ARG A 195 -29.12 7.87 5.36
CA ARG A 195 -28.63 7.33 6.63
C ARG A 195 -28.41 5.83 6.58
N ALA A 196 -29.39 5.08 6.05
CA ALA A 196 -29.27 3.64 5.88
C ALA A 196 -28.11 3.25 4.94
N TYR A 197 -27.86 4.04 3.90
CA TYR A 197 -26.71 3.83 3.02
C TYR A 197 -25.38 4.10 3.73
N GLU A 198 -25.27 5.19 4.47
CA GLU A 198 -24.06 5.52 5.26
C GLU A 198 -23.78 4.47 6.33
N GLU A 199 -24.78 4.06 7.10
CA GLU A 199 -24.66 2.98 8.09
C GLU A 199 -24.17 1.68 7.45
N SER A 200 -24.70 1.33 6.26
CA SER A 200 -24.25 0.16 5.51
C SER A 200 -22.79 0.28 5.03
N GLN A 201 -22.36 1.47 4.60
CA GLN A 201 -20.97 1.70 4.19
C GLN A 201 -20.01 1.66 5.38
N ILE A 202 -20.40 2.27 6.52
CA ILE A 202 -19.64 2.22 7.77
C ILE A 202 -19.49 0.76 8.22
N GLY A 203 -20.59 -0.02 8.21
CA GLY A 203 -20.56 -1.44 8.55
C GLY A 203 -19.65 -2.27 7.64
N LYS A 204 -19.70 -2.06 6.32
CA LYS A 204 -18.80 -2.74 5.37
C LYS A 204 -17.34 -2.39 5.59
N ASN A 205 -17.03 -1.12 5.83
CA ASN A 205 -15.67 -0.67 6.08
C ASN A 205 -15.14 -1.27 7.39
N ALA A 206 -15.96 -1.29 8.45
CA ALA A 206 -15.61 -1.91 9.74
C ALA A 206 -15.38 -3.43 9.60
N GLU A 207 -16.20 -4.14 8.83
CA GLU A 207 -16.02 -5.57 8.57
C GLU A 207 -14.73 -5.85 7.77
N GLU A 208 -14.45 -5.04 6.74
CA GLU A 208 -13.22 -5.14 5.95
C GLU A 208 -11.98 -4.88 6.82
N GLU A 209 -12.04 -3.90 7.72
CA GLU A 209 -10.99 -3.59 8.68
C GLU A 209 -10.75 -4.73 9.66
N ARG A 210 -11.82 -5.35 10.20
CA ARG A 210 -11.71 -6.55 11.04
C ARG A 210 -11.02 -7.69 10.31
N LEU A 211 -11.40 -7.96 9.06
CA LEU A 211 -10.76 -8.98 8.21
C LEU A 211 -9.27 -8.69 7.95
N LYS A 212 -8.91 -7.42 7.73
CA LYS A 212 -7.50 -7.01 7.58
C LYS A 212 -6.72 -7.25 8.86
N ASN A 213 -7.29 -6.92 10.01
CA ASN A 213 -6.67 -7.11 11.32
C ASN A 213 -6.52 -8.59 11.68
N GLU A 214 -7.51 -9.43 11.40
CA GLU A 214 -7.42 -10.89 11.58
C GLU A 214 -6.32 -11.50 10.70
N ARG A 215 -6.23 -11.08 9.43
CA ARG A 215 -5.14 -11.50 8.53
C ARG A 215 -3.77 -11.07 9.05
N LYS A 216 -3.66 -9.88 9.64
CA LYS A 216 -2.41 -9.38 10.25
C LYS A 216 -2.02 -10.23 11.48
N LYS A 217 -2.97 -10.49 12.39
CA LYS A 217 -2.77 -11.35 13.56
C LYS A 217 -2.34 -12.77 13.16
N ALA A 218 -3.02 -13.37 12.19
CA ALA A 218 -2.67 -14.70 11.69
C ALA A 218 -1.26 -14.79 11.08
N ARG A 219 -0.79 -13.72 10.42
CA ARG A 219 0.58 -13.65 9.91
C ARG A 219 1.61 -13.58 11.03
N GLU A 220 1.32 -12.84 12.09
CA GLU A 220 2.23 -12.70 13.23
C GLU A 220 2.32 -14.01 14.04
N ILE A 221 1.20 -14.69 14.28
CA ILE A 221 1.17 -16.02 14.91
C ILE A 221 2.02 -17.01 14.09
N LYS A 222 1.83 -17.06 12.76
CA LYS A 222 2.66 -17.92 11.89
C LYS A 222 4.14 -17.56 11.93
N LYS A 223 4.49 -16.29 12.13
CA LYS A 223 5.88 -15.85 12.24
C LYS A 223 6.49 -16.28 13.57
N GLN A 224 5.74 -16.16 14.68
CA GLN A 224 6.15 -16.65 15.99
C GLN A 224 6.31 -18.17 16.00
N GLU A 225 5.33 -18.93 15.50
CA GLU A 225 5.44 -20.40 15.39
C GLU A 225 6.68 -20.85 14.62
N LYS A 226 7.02 -20.16 13.52
CA LYS A 226 8.24 -20.45 12.75
C LYS A 226 9.50 -20.18 13.56
N LYS A 227 9.52 -19.10 14.37
CA LYS A 227 10.65 -18.81 15.27
C LYS A 227 10.82 -19.92 16.31
N TYR A 228 9.74 -20.32 17.00
CA TYR A 228 9.78 -21.42 17.97
C TYR A 228 10.23 -22.75 17.36
N LYS A 229 9.71 -23.12 16.18
CA LYS A 229 10.16 -24.35 15.48
C LYS A 229 11.64 -24.32 15.10
N ASN A 230 12.17 -23.14 14.76
CA ASN A 230 13.58 -23.00 14.40
C ASN A 230 14.51 -23.05 15.62
N THR A 231 14.09 -22.53 16.77
CA THR A 231 14.90 -22.59 18.01
C THR A 231 14.95 -24.02 18.55
N THR A 232 13.84 -24.78 18.54
CA THR A 232 13.83 -26.19 18.97
C THR A 232 14.71 -27.08 18.08
N LYS A 233 14.71 -26.86 16.76
CA LYS A 233 15.57 -27.63 15.83
C LYS A 233 17.06 -27.39 16.06
N ARG A 234 17.46 -26.18 16.45
CA ARG A 234 18.86 -25.86 16.77
C ARG A 234 19.28 -26.57 18.06
N LYS A 235 18.48 -26.46 19.13
CA LYS A 235 18.75 -27.14 20.40
C LYS A 235 18.91 -28.66 20.25
N LYS A 236 18.07 -29.31 19.44
CA LYS A 236 18.18 -30.77 19.23
C LYS A 236 19.47 -31.18 18.51
N LYS A 237 19.97 -30.34 17.59
CA LYS A 237 21.21 -30.62 16.85
C LYS A 237 22.45 -30.52 17.76
N ASP A 238 22.41 -29.62 18.73
CA ASP A 238 23.54 -29.42 19.64
C ASP A 238 23.58 -30.52 20.72
N VAL A 239 22.43 -31.00 21.20
CA VAL A 239 22.34 -32.13 22.16
C VAL A 239 22.80 -33.47 21.56
N GLU A 240 22.57 -33.70 20.25
CA GLU A 240 23.00 -34.93 19.58
C GLU A 240 24.53 -34.99 19.33
N PHE A 241 25.25 -33.87 19.49
CA PHE A 241 26.70 -33.82 19.33
C PHE A 241 27.46 -33.99 20.66
N GLU A 242 26.81 -33.74 21.80
CA GLU A 242 27.45 -33.87 23.13
C GLU A 242 27.16 -35.22 23.82
N SER A 243 26.26 -36.06 23.29
CA SER A 243 25.91 -37.34 23.92
C SER A 243 26.79 -38.54 23.54
N SER A 244 28.07 -38.32 23.20
CA SER A 244 28.96 -39.43 22.82
C SER A 244 29.81 -40.03 23.95
N ASP A 245 29.94 -39.44 25.15
CA ASP A 245 30.78 -40.03 26.21
C ASP A 245 30.46 -39.48 27.61
N ASN A 246 29.25 -39.70 28.14
CA ASN A 246 29.06 -39.77 29.59
C ASN A 246 27.69 -40.36 29.96
N GLU A 247 27.70 -41.64 30.37
CA GLU A 247 26.65 -42.22 31.19
C GLU A 247 26.74 -41.60 32.60
N SER A 248 25.91 -40.62 32.90
CA SER A 248 25.68 -40.21 34.30
C SER A 248 24.19 -40.08 34.57
N GLU A 249 23.71 -41.06 35.33
CA GLU A 249 22.47 -41.11 36.10
C GLU A 249 22.32 -39.80 36.91
N MET A 250 21.36 -38.94 36.53
CA MET A 250 20.96 -37.82 37.38
C MET A 250 19.44 -37.64 37.37
N ASP A 251 18.99 -37.36 38.58
CA ASP A 251 17.64 -37.36 39.11
C ASP A 251 16.59 -36.59 38.32
N GLU A 252 15.39 -37.14 38.42
CA GLU A 252 14.10 -36.67 37.93
C GLU A 252 13.70 -35.38 38.67
N GLU A 253 14.29 -34.24 38.30
CA GLU A 253 13.92 -32.93 38.84
C GLU A 253 12.67 -32.38 38.13
N TYR A 254 11.62 -32.20 38.94
CA TYR A 254 10.29 -31.68 38.61
C TYR A 254 10.34 -30.43 37.72
N LEU A 255 9.80 -30.56 36.49
CA LEU A 255 9.44 -29.41 35.65
C LEU A 255 8.23 -28.70 36.26
N ALA A 256 8.49 -27.67 37.05
CA ALA A 256 7.47 -26.73 37.50
C ALA A 256 6.81 -26.06 36.29
N GLU A 257 5.50 -26.28 36.16
CA GLU A 257 4.65 -25.58 35.20
C GLU A 257 4.83 -24.06 35.38
N PRO A 258 5.07 -23.29 34.31
CA PRO A 258 5.10 -21.84 34.43
C PRO A 258 3.72 -21.35 34.87
N GLN A 259 3.61 -20.85 36.10
CA GLN A 259 2.45 -20.10 36.53
C GLN A 259 2.42 -18.82 35.68
N GLU A 260 1.52 -18.79 34.69
CA GLU A 260 1.17 -17.55 34.01
C GLU A 260 0.38 -16.69 35.00
N ASP A 261 1.06 -15.72 35.60
CA ASP A 261 0.45 -14.59 36.31
C ASP A 261 -0.29 -13.71 35.29
N ILE A 262 -1.48 -14.16 34.91
CA ILE A 262 -2.47 -13.37 34.17
C ILE A 262 -3.08 -12.39 35.17
N SER A 263 -2.34 -11.31 35.43
CA SER A 263 -2.88 -10.13 36.10
C SER A 263 -3.86 -9.41 35.16
N GLY A 264 -5.12 -9.37 35.62
CA GLY A 264 -6.14 -8.37 35.33
C GLY A 264 -6.26 -7.81 33.92
N ASP A 265 -7.22 -8.34 33.17
CA ASP A 265 -8.33 -7.48 32.74
C ASP A 265 -9.56 -8.30 32.32
N GLU A 266 -10.71 -7.83 32.76
CA GLU A 266 -12.03 -8.45 32.70
C GLU A 266 -12.43 -8.91 31.29
N LEU A 267 -12.21 -10.19 30.98
CA LEU A 267 -12.90 -10.86 29.89
C LEU A 267 -14.18 -11.48 30.43
N ASN A 268 -15.28 -10.79 30.12
CA ASN A 268 -16.64 -11.31 30.08
C ASN A 268 -16.67 -12.82 29.88
N HIS A 269 -17.15 -13.54 30.89
CA HIS A 269 -17.52 -14.95 30.81
C HIS A 269 -18.60 -15.14 29.73
N ILE A 270 -18.16 -15.25 28.48
CA ILE A 270 -18.97 -15.86 27.43
C ILE A 270 -19.04 -17.33 27.81
N ASN A 271 -20.13 -17.68 28.51
CA ASN A 271 -20.52 -19.05 28.78
C ASN A 271 -20.35 -19.85 27.48
N LYS A 272 -19.33 -20.71 27.44
CA LYS A 272 -19.11 -21.68 26.37
C LYS A 272 -20.22 -22.73 26.47
N ARG A 273 -21.45 -22.37 26.09
CA ARG A 273 -22.48 -23.35 25.82
C ARG A 273 -22.02 -24.13 24.58
N THR A 274 -21.91 -25.44 24.73
CA THR A 274 -21.81 -26.36 23.60
C THR A 274 -23.02 -26.09 22.70
N PRO A 275 -22.82 -25.75 21.40
CA PRO A 275 -23.94 -25.46 20.51
C PRO A 275 -24.83 -26.70 20.39
N GLU A 276 -26.13 -26.52 20.60
CA GLU A 276 -27.12 -27.58 20.41
C GLU A 276 -27.45 -27.71 18.92
N ILE A 277 -28.00 -28.87 18.50
CA ILE A 277 -28.32 -29.16 17.09
C ILE A 277 -29.32 -28.12 16.51
N HIS A 278 -30.06 -27.41 17.36
CA HIS A 278 -31.00 -26.37 16.97
C HIS A 278 -30.35 -24.99 16.70
N ASP A 279 -29.08 -24.78 17.04
CA ASP A 279 -28.38 -23.50 16.85
C ASP A 279 -27.88 -23.28 15.41
N PHE A 280 -28.03 -24.26 14.53
CA PHE A 280 -27.58 -24.19 13.14
C PHE A 280 -28.73 -23.84 12.19
N ILE A 281 -28.60 -22.70 11.50
CA ILE A 281 -29.49 -22.35 10.39
C ILE A 281 -28.96 -23.03 9.12
N LEU A 282 -29.70 -23.99 8.58
CA LEU A 282 -29.41 -24.56 7.26
C LEU A 282 -29.81 -23.56 6.16
N VAL A 283 -28.82 -22.89 5.58
CA VAL A 283 -29.03 -22.05 4.40
C VAL A 283 -28.97 -22.91 3.14
N LYS A 284 -30.12 -23.11 2.51
CA LYS A 284 -30.23 -23.83 1.23
C LYS A 284 -29.90 -22.88 0.08
N PHE A 285 -28.76 -23.08 -0.58
CA PHE A 285 -28.39 -22.30 -1.75
C PHE A 285 -29.04 -22.89 -3.01
N GLU A 286 -30.01 -22.17 -3.57
CA GLU A 286 -30.52 -22.46 -4.90
C GLU A 286 -29.52 -22.00 -5.96
N THR A 287 -28.82 -22.96 -6.57
CA THR A 287 -27.98 -22.66 -7.73
C THR A 287 -28.88 -22.40 -8.94
N LYS A 288 -29.04 -21.12 -9.29
CA LYS A 288 -29.72 -20.73 -10.53
C LYS A 288 -28.87 -21.18 -11.72
N LYS A 289 -29.27 -22.32 -12.30
CA LYS A 289 -28.62 -23.00 -13.42
C LYS A 289 -28.96 -22.31 -14.75
N ASN A 290 -28.52 -21.07 -14.94
CA ASN A 290 -28.65 -20.35 -16.21
C ASN A 290 -27.27 -20.00 -16.77
N PHE A 291 -26.57 -21.01 -17.29
CA PHE A 291 -25.45 -20.79 -18.20
C PHE A 291 -25.69 -21.63 -19.46
N SER A 292 -26.42 -21.04 -20.40
CA SER A 292 -26.47 -21.53 -21.76
C SER A 292 -25.16 -21.11 -22.43
N PRO A 293 -24.30 -22.05 -22.87
CA PRO A 293 -23.11 -21.68 -23.63
C PRO A 293 -23.56 -21.12 -24.99
N LEU A 294 -23.17 -19.89 -25.31
CA LEU A 294 -23.27 -19.38 -26.68
C LEU A 294 -22.43 -20.30 -27.58
N ARG A 295 -23.12 -20.99 -28.50
CA ARG A 295 -22.46 -21.65 -29.63
C ARG A 295 -21.85 -20.55 -30.51
N ARG A 296 -20.55 -20.71 -30.80
CA ARG A 296 -19.85 -20.00 -31.86
C ARG A 296 -20.24 -20.56 -33.22
#